data_AF-A0A067CIJ1-F1
#
_entry.id   AF-A0A067CIJ1-F1
#
_cell.length_a   1.000
_cell.length_b   1.000
_cell.length_c   1.000
_cell.angle_alpha   90.00
_cell.angle_beta   90.00
_cell.angle_gamma   90.00
#
_symmetry.space_group_name_H-M   'P 1'
#
loop_
_entity.id
_entity.type
_entity.pdbx_description
1 polymer ?
#
loop_
_entity_poly.entity_id
_entity_poly.type
_entity_poly.pdbx_seq_one_letter_code
_entity_poly.pdbx_strand_id
1 'polypeptide(L)'
;MDKVKRRTLLVSGLSVMAVASLGVVFSLIYASPVISLLSTAIYVGAFSLSIGPMAWMLTAEIFPDFLHAKAGGIGTMTTWIADLIVGLFYPSIAATNALSNYAFLLFFAFLVGYASFTYVMLPETSHKTSDEIQLLFNPLPVMSPKAQVELDPYASID
;
A
#
# COMPACT_ATOMS: atom_id res chain seq x y z
N MET A 1 1.14 0.07 -17.38
CA MET A 1 1.12 0.78 -16.09
C MET A 1 2.04 2.00 -16.10
N ASP A 2 3.02 2.05 -17.00
CA ASP A 2 4.06 3.09 -17.02
C ASP A 2 3.60 4.49 -17.44
N LYS A 3 2.35 4.68 -17.89
CA LYS A 3 1.82 6.00 -18.26
C LYS A 3 1.08 6.70 -17.11
N VAL A 4 0.76 5.98 -16.03
CA VAL A 4 -0.05 6.50 -14.92
C VAL A 4 0.86 6.73 -13.72
N LYS A 5 0.79 7.94 -13.17
CA LYS A 5 1.43 8.33 -11.92
C LYS A 5 1.08 7.33 -10.82
N ARG A 6 2.11 6.73 -10.20
CA ARG A 6 1.97 5.61 -9.26
C ARG A 6 1.19 6.02 -8.03
N ARG A 7 1.45 7.21 -7.51
CA ARG A 7 0.70 7.76 -6.38
C ARG A 7 -0.77 7.94 -6.72
N THR A 8 -1.07 8.49 -7.89
CA THR A 8 -2.45 8.68 -8.36
C THR A 8 -3.16 7.34 -8.52
N LEU A 9 -2.50 6.33 -9.10
CA LEU A 9 -3.06 5.00 -9.25
C LEU A 9 -3.39 4.37 -7.88
N LEU A 10 -2.45 4.44 -6.94
CA LEU A 10 -2.62 3.88 -5.59
C LEU A 10 -3.76 4.58 -4.83
N VAL A 11 -3.75 5.91 -4.79
CA VAL A 11 -4.80 6.70 -4.10
C VAL A 11 -6.17 6.50 -4.76
N SER A 12 -6.25 6.44 -6.09
CA SER A 12 -7.51 6.22 -6.80
C SER A 12 -8.09 4.84 -6.49
N GLY A 13 -7.26 3.79 -6.47
CA GLY A 13 -7.70 2.45 -6.11
C GLY A 13 -8.16 2.34 -4.66
N LEU A 14 -7.40 2.92 -3.73
CA LEU A 14 -7.81 2.98 -2.32
C LEU A 14 -9.14 3.73 -2.14
N SER A 15 -9.36 4.79 -2.91
CA SER A 15 -10.62 5.56 -2.89
C SER A 15 -11.79 4.74 -3.42
N VAL A 16 -11.60 3.99 -4.52
CA VAL A 16 -12.64 3.09 -5.06
C VAL A 16 -12.96 1.96 -4.06
N MET A 17 -11.93 1.38 -3.42
CA MET A 17 -12.13 0.38 -2.37
C MET A 17 -12.89 0.95 -1.18
N ALA A 18 -12.61 2.19 -0.77
CA ALA A 18 -13.34 2.85 0.31
C ALA A 18 -14.82 3.01 -0.05
N VAL A 19 -15.15 3.50 -1.26
CA VAL A 19 -16.56 3.61 -1.69
C VAL A 19 -17.23 2.22 -1.78
N ALA A 20 -16.53 1.22 -2.31
CA ALA A 20 -17.04 -0.14 -2.39
C ALA A 20 -17.32 -0.75 -1.01
N SER A 21 -16.50 -0.42 0.00
CA SER A 21 -16.72 -0.87 1.39
C SER A 21 -18.02 -0.31 1.99
N LEU A 22 -18.41 0.93 1.65
CA LEU A 22 -19.72 1.48 2.01
C LEU A 22 -20.85 0.73 1.28
N GLY A 23 -20.64 0.36 0.02
CA GLY A 23 -21.56 -0.49 -0.74
C GLY A 23 -21.79 -1.86 -0.11
N VAL A 24 -20.75 -2.47 0.45
CA VAL A 24 -20.85 -3.72 1.22
C VAL A 24 -21.70 -3.51 2.48
N VAL A 25 -21.44 -2.47 3.27
CA VAL A 25 -22.24 -2.14 4.47
C VAL A 25 -23.71 -1.93 4.11
N PHE A 26 -23.97 -1.16 3.05
CA PHE A 26 -25.32 -0.95 2.53
C PHE A 26 -25.99 -2.27 2.13
N SER A 27 -25.27 -3.15 1.44
CA SER A 27 -25.81 -4.46 1.05
C SER A 27 -26.21 -5.33 2.22
N LEU A 28 -25.47 -5.26 3.34
CA LEU A 28 -25.75 -6.02 4.55
C LEU A 28 -26.97 -5.47 5.30
N ILE A 29 -27.14 -4.13 5.34
CA ILE A 29 -28.31 -3.49 5.96
C ILE A 29 -29.61 -3.83 5.22
N TYR A 30 -29.58 -3.79 3.88
CA TYR A 30 -30.75 -4.07 3.05
C TYR A 30 -30.89 -5.55 2.65
N ALA A 31 -30.01 -6.42 3.15
CA ALA A 31 -29.96 -7.84 2.84
C ALA A 31 -30.05 -8.14 1.33
N SER A 32 -29.34 -7.37 0.50
CA SER A 32 -29.38 -7.49 -0.97
C SER A 32 -28.15 -8.24 -1.51
N PRO A 33 -28.29 -9.51 -1.96
CA PRO A 33 -27.16 -10.31 -2.45
C PRO A 33 -26.53 -9.72 -3.71
N VAL A 34 -27.32 -9.06 -4.57
CA VAL A 34 -26.84 -8.45 -5.82
C VAL A 34 -25.90 -7.29 -5.52
N ILE A 35 -26.26 -6.41 -4.58
CA ILE A 35 -25.42 -5.27 -4.19
C ILE A 35 -24.16 -5.78 -3.48
N SER A 36 -24.27 -6.83 -2.66
CA SER A 36 -23.12 -7.45 -2.01
C SER A 36 -22.12 -8.01 -3.02
N LEU A 37 -22.60 -8.74 -4.02
CA LEU A 37 -21.76 -9.30 -5.08
C LEU A 37 -21.06 -8.20 -5.87
N LEU A 38 -21.80 -7.19 -6.34
CA LEU A 38 -21.23 -6.09 -7.14
C LEU A 38 -20.23 -5.27 -6.33
N SER A 39 -20.56 -4.91 -5.09
CA SER A 39 -19.67 -4.12 -4.23
C SER A 39 -18.38 -4.88 -3.90
N THR A 40 -18.49 -6.18 -3.61
CA THR A 40 -17.32 -7.03 -3.34
C THR A 40 -16.47 -7.22 -4.60
N ALA A 41 -17.09 -7.40 -5.77
CA ALA A 41 -16.37 -7.50 -7.04
C ALA A 41 -15.61 -6.22 -7.38
N ILE A 42 -16.22 -5.04 -7.17
CA ILE A 42 -15.55 -3.75 -7.34
C ILE A 42 -14.40 -3.59 -6.35
N TYR A 43 -14.62 -3.96 -5.08
CA TYR A 43 -13.59 -3.92 -4.04
C TYR A 43 -12.36 -4.76 -4.43
N VAL A 44 -12.57 -6.02 -4.82
CA VAL A 44 -11.50 -6.93 -5.21
C VAL A 44 -10.83 -6.47 -6.50
N GLY A 45 -11.59 -6.04 -7.50
CA GLY A 45 -11.06 -5.54 -8.77
C GLY A 45 -10.18 -4.30 -8.56
N ALA A 46 -10.61 -3.37 -7.71
CA ALA A 46 -9.82 -2.18 -7.36
C ALA A 46 -8.55 -2.57 -6.58
N PHE A 47 -8.62 -3.52 -5.65
CA PHE A 47 -7.46 -4.04 -4.93
C PHE A 47 -6.42 -4.63 -5.91
N SER A 48 -6.86 -5.48 -6.83
CA SER A 48 -5.98 -6.15 -7.80
C SER A 48 -5.31 -5.17 -8.78
N LEU A 49 -5.94 -4.04 -9.09
CA LEU A 49 -5.38 -3.03 -10.00
C LEU A 49 -4.54 -1.96 -9.31
N SER A 50 -4.66 -1.83 -7.98
CA SER A 50 -3.98 -0.80 -7.20
C SER A 50 -2.99 -1.40 -6.23
N ILE A 51 -3.34 -1.48 -4.95
CA ILE A 51 -2.42 -1.82 -3.88
C ILE A 51 -1.82 -3.22 -4.00
N GLY A 52 -2.57 -4.20 -4.53
CA GLY A 52 -2.09 -5.58 -4.66
C GLY A 52 -0.72 -5.68 -5.33
N PRO A 53 -0.59 -5.28 -6.61
CA PRO A 53 0.70 -5.26 -7.31
C PRO A 53 1.58 -4.06 -6.92
N MET A 54 0.98 -2.90 -6.59
CA MET A 54 1.77 -1.69 -6.33
C MET A 54 2.54 -1.75 -5.01
N ALA A 55 2.03 -2.43 -3.97
CA ALA A 55 2.72 -2.51 -2.68
C ALA A 55 4.10 -3.16 -2.82
N TRP A 56 4.18 -4.30 -3.53
CA TRP A 56 5.43 -5.01 -3.78
C TRP A 56 6.38 -4.23 -4.69
N MET A 57 5.83 -3.56 -5.70
CA MET A 57 6.63 -2.77 -6.63
C MET A 57 7.18 -1.51 -5.98
N LEU A 58 6.39 -0.81 -5.15
CA LEU A 58 6.85 0.40 -4.45
C LEU A 58 7.94 0.07 -3.43
N THR A 59 7.84 -1.05 -2.72
CA THR A 59 8.93 -1.49 -1.84
C THR A 59 10.22 -1.76 -2.60
N ALA A 60 10.14 -2.18 -3.87
CA ALA A 60 11.31 -2.38 -4.72
C ALA A 60 11.89 -1.08 -5.32
N GLU A 61 11.19 0.05 -5.20
CA GLU A 61 11.61 1.35 -5.75
C GLU A 61 12.07 2.33 -4.68
N ILE A 62 11.49 2.25 -3.49
CA ILE A 62 11.74 3.21 -2.40
C ILE A 62 13.04 2.87 -1.67
N PHE A 63 13.38 1.59 -1.54
CA PHE A 63 14.54 1.17 -0.77
C PHE A 63 15.76 1.00 -1.69
N PRO A 64 16.96 1.38 -1.24
CA PRO A 64 18.19 1.06 -1.96
C PRO A 64 18.46 -0.46 -1.90
N ASP A 65 19.23 -0.95 -2.87
CA ASP A 65 19.47 -2.40 -3.06
C ASP A 65 20.01 -3.10 -1.81
N PHE A 66 20.89 -2.44 -1.04
CA PHE A 66 21.44 -3.00 0.19
C PHE A 66 20.42 -3.13 1.34
N LEU A 67 19.30 -2.39 1.29
CA LEU A 67 18.21 -2.45 2.27
C LEU A 67 17.03 -3.29 1.81
N HIS A 68 16.94 -3.62 0.52
CA HIS A 68 15.78 -4.33 -0.04
C HIS A 68 15.42 -5.61 0.71
N ALA A 69 16.39 -6.47 1.01
CA ALA A 69 16.14 -7.72 1.70
C ALA A 69 15.59 -7.50 3.13
N LYS A 70 16.13 -6.53 3.88
CA LYS A 70 15.70 -6.22 5.25
C LYS A 70 14.32 -5.57 5.26
N ALA A 71 14.11 -4.58 4.41
CA ALA A 71 12.84 -3.86 4.29
C ALA A 71 11.73 -4.80 3.80
N GLY A 72 12.00 -5.64 2.80
CA GLY A 72 11.06 -6.64 2.31
C GLY A 72 10.69 -7.68 3.37
N GLY A 73 11.66 -8.14 4.18
CA GLY A 73 11.41 -9.06 5.29
C GLY A 73 10.51 -8.47 6.37
N ILE A 74 10.80 -7.25 6.82
CA ILE A 74 9.97 -6.53 7.81
C ILE A 74 8.57 -6.25 7.25
N GLY A 75 8.49 -5.79 6.00
CA GLY A 75 7.21 -5.54 5.32
C GLY A 75 6.35 -6.80 5.24
N THR A 76 6.94 -7.92 4.81
CA THR A 76 6.25 -9.21 4.72
C THR A 76 5.78 -9.68 6.09
N MET A 77 6.64 -9.63 7.11
CA MET A 77 6.25 -9.98 8.49
C MET A 77 5.09 -9.12 8.98
N THR A 78 5.13 -7.81 8.70
CA THR A 78 4.06 -6.88 9.09
C THR A 78 2.74 -7.23 8.41
N THR A 79 2.76 -7.55 7.11
CA THR A 79 1.58 -8.00 6.36
C THR A 79 0.96 -9.25 6.99
N TRP A 80 1.75 -10.28 7.24
CA TRP A 80 1.24 -11.53 7.83
C TRP A 80 0.70 -11.35 9.24
N ILE A 81 1.33 -10.49 10.05
CA ILE A 81 0.82 -10.16 11.39
C ILE A 81 -0.51 -9.41 11.28
N ALA A 82 -0.62 -8.44 10.37
CA ALA A 82 -1.87 -7.71 10.14
C ALA A 82 -2.98 -8.65 9.68
N ASP A 83 -2.69 -9.57 8.75
CA ASP A 83 -3.65 -10.58 8.28
C ASP A 83 -4.09 -11.51 9.41
N LEU A 84 -3.17 -11.92 10.28
CA LEU A 84 -3.49 -12.72 11.46
C LEU A 84 -4.40 -11.97 12.44
N ILE A 85 -4.11 -10.69 12.71
CA ILE A 85 -4.95 -9.84 13.56
C ILE A 85 -6.36 -9.74 12.96
N VAL A 86 -6.47 -9.39 11.67
CA VAL A 86 -7.77 -9.28 11.01
C VAL A 86 -8.51 -10.62 11.04
N GLY A 87 -7.83 -11.72 10.72
CA GLY A 87 -8.41 -13.06 10.72
C GLY A 87 -8.94 -13.52 12.08
N LEU A 88 -8.27 -13.15 13.18
CA LEU A 88 -8.69 -13.50 14.54
C LEU A 88 -9.81 -12.59 15.07
N PHE A 89 -9.70 -11.27 14.86
CA PHE A 89 -10.59 -10.31 15.50
C PHE A 89 -11.82 -9.97 14.66
N TYR A 90 -11.74 -10.02 13.32
CA TYR A 90 -12.86 -9.64 12.47
C TYR A 90 -14.14 -10.46 12.71
N PRO A 91 -14.12 -11.79 12.89
CA PRO A 91 -15.33 -12.55 13.21
C PRO A 91 -16.01 -12.09 14.50
N SER A 92 -15.23 -11.71 15.52
CA SER A 92 -15.75 -11.19 16.78
C SER A 92 -16.36 -9.80 16.63
N ILE A 93 -15.79 -8.96 15.75
CA ILE A 93 -16.30 -7.62 15.46
C ILE A 93 -17.58 -7.69 14.60
N ALA A 94 -17.62 -8.62 13.64
CA ALA A 94 -18.76 -8.88 12.77
C ALA A 94 -19.88 -9.65 13.47
N ALA A 95 -19.67 -10.12 14.70
CA ALA A 95 -20.69 -10.74 15.51
C ALA A 95 -21.85 -9.77 15.78
N THR A 96 -23.04 -10.33 15.97
CA THR A 96 -24.30 -9.59 16.13
C THR A 96 -24.36 -8.71 17.38
N ASN A 97 -23.53 -9.01 18.39
CA ASN A 97 -23.41 -8.25 19.64
C ASN A 97 -22.39 -7.08 19.57
N ALA A 98 -21.67 -6.93 18.45
CA ALA A 98 -20.68 -5.88 18.24
C ALA A 98 -21.13 -4.95 17.10
N LEU A 99 -20.39 -4.88 15.99
CA LEU A 99 -20.71 -3.99 14.86
C LEU A 99 -21.66 -4.64 13.85
N SER A 100 -21.77 -5.98 13.83
CA SER A 100 -22.67 -6.71 12.91
C SER A 100 -22.52 -6.21 11.46
N ASN A 101 -23.61 -5.74 10.84
CA ASN A 101 -23.65 -5.22 9.47
C ASN A 101 -22.73 -4.01 9.22
N TYR A 102 -22.30 -3.31 10.27
CA TYR A 102 -21.42 -2.15 10.19
C TYR A 102 -19.94 -2.50 10.31
N ALA A 103 -19.58 -3.78 10.52
CA ALA A 103 -18.19 -4.18 10.74
C ALA A 103 -17.24 -3.77 9.60
N PHE A 104 -17.75 -3.74 8.37
CA PHE A 104 -16.99 -3.33 7.18
C PHE A 104 -16.63 -1.82 7.15
N LEU A 105 -17.25 -0.98 8.00
CA LEU A 105 -16.86 0.43 8.17
C LEU A 105 -15.45 0.58 8.74
N LEU A 106 -14.92 -0.43 9.44
CA LEU A 106 -13.53 -0.39 9.87
C LEU A 106 -12.59 -0.34 8.67
N PHE A 107 -12.83 -1.17 7.65
CA PHE A 107 -12.05 -1.14 6.41
C PHE A 107 -12.19 0.20 5.68
N PHE A 108 -13.39 0.80 5.66
CA PHE A 108 -13.56 2.16 5.14
C PHE A 108 -12.62 3.16 5.83
N ALA A 109 -12.63 3.20 7.17
CA ALA A 109 -11.80 4.11 7.95
C ALA A 109 -10.30 3.88 7.70
N PHE A 110 -9.86 2.62 7.68
CA PHE A 110 -8.47 2.28 7.38
C PHE A 110 -8.07 2.67 5.95
N LEU A 111 -8.94 2.46 4.95
CA LEU A 111 -8.66 2.82 3.56
C LEU A 111 -8.57 4.33 3.37
N VAL A 112 -9.43 5.11 4.01
CA VAL A 112 -9.36 6.58 3.98
C VAL A 112 -8.08 7.07 4.66
N GLY A 113 -7.74 6.52 5.83
CA GLY A 113 -6.50 6.84 6.53
C GLY A 113 -5.28 6.51 5.68
N TYR A 114 -5.27 5.35 5.03
CA TYR A 114 -4.17 4.93 4.18
C TYR A 114 -4.06 5.72 2.87
N ALA A 115 -5.19 6.05 2.23
CA ALA A 115 -5.20 6.94 1.07
C ALA A 115 -4.62 8.32 1.43
N SER A 116 -4.99 8.85 2.60
CA SER A 116 -4.47 10.13 3.11
C SER A 116 -2.98 10.05 3.41
N PHE A 117 -2.54 9.00 4.11
CA PHE A 117 -1.13 8.75 4.39
C PHE A 117 -0.31 8.65 3.09
N THR A 118 -0.79 7.88 2.12
CA THR A 118 -0.15 7.71 0.82
C THR A 118 -0.05 9.04 0.07
N TYR A 119 -1.10 9.84 0.09
CA TYR A 119 -1.10 11.13 -0.61
C TYR A 119 -0.05 12.10 -0.06
N VAL A 120 0.13 12.12 1.27
CA VAL A 120 1.05 13.04 1.96
C VAL A 120 2.49 12.52 1.97
N MET A 121 2.69 11.24 2.28
CA MET A 121 4.02 10.68 2.58
C MET A 121 4.70 10.03 1.37
N LEU A 122 3.94 9.60 0.36
CA LEU A 122 4.52 8.95 -0.81
C LEU A 122 4.84 10.00 -1.89
N PRO A 123 6.13 10.26 -2.20
CA PRO A 123 6.48 11.04 -3.37
C PRO A 123 6.14 10.27 -4.64
N GLU A 124 6.01 10.99 -5.77
CA GLU A 124 5.79 10.34 -7.05
C GLU A 124 7.08 9.63 -7.50
N THR A 125 7.06 8.30 -7.57
CA THR A 125 8.21 7.47 -8.00
C THR A 125 8.19 7.16 -9.50
N SER A 126 7.11 7.48 -10.22
CA SER A 126 7.00 7.18 -11.64
C SER A 126 8.06 7.93 -12.46
N HIS A 127 8.70 7.20 -13.39
CA HIS A 127 9.74 7.69 -14.30
C HIS A 127 11.02 8.23 -13.64
N LYS A 128 11.30 7.85 -12.39
CA LYS A 128 12.51 8.24 -11.68
C LYS A 128 13.45 7.05 -11.49
N THR A 129 14.75 7.32 -11.42
CA THR A 129 15.72 6.30 -11.01
C THR A 129 15.69 6.09 -9.50
N SER A 130 16.18 4.95 -9.00
CA SER A 130 16.27 4.69 -7.56
C SER A 130 17.08 5.76 -6.82
N ASP A 131 18.10 6.34 -7.46
CA ASP A 131 18.90 7.43 -6.88
C ASP A 131 18.10 8.73 -6.76
N GLU A 132 17.32 9.08 -7.78
CA GLU A 132 16.42 10.24 -7.75
C GLU A 132 15.32 10.08 -6.70
N ILE A 133 14.84 8.85 -6.48
CA ILE A 133 13.85 8.53 -5.43
C ILE A 133 14.49 8.69 -4.05
N GLN A 134 15.71 8.21 -3.84
CA GLN A 134 16.42 8.36 -2.57
C GLN A 134 16.65 9.84 -2.21
N LEU A 135 16.94 10.70 -3.20
CA LEU A 135 17.06 12.14 -3.00
C LEU A 135 15.74 12.81 -2.53
N LEU A 136 14.58 12.22 -2.84
CA LEU A 136 13.28 12.71 -2.36
C LEU A 136 13.06 12.39 -0.88
N PHE A 137 13.68 11.33 -0.35
CA PHE A 137 13.57 10.92 1.05
C PHE A 137 14.71 11.45 1.94
N ASN A 138 15.88 11.72 1.36
CA ASN A 138 17.04 12.25 2.09
C ASN A 138 17.76 13.32 1.25
N PRO A 139 17.53 14.62 1.50
CA PRO A 139 18.13 15.71 0.72
C PRO A 139 19.62 15.95 0.98
N LEU A 140 20.28 15.11 1.80
CA LEU A 140 21.74 15.17 1.93
C LEU A 140 22.39 14.73 0.62
N PRO A 141 23.51 15.34 0.21
CA PRO A 141 24.16 15.00 -1.06
C PRO A 141 24.56 13.54 -1.01
N VAL A 142 23.90 12.71 -1.83
CA VAL A 142 24.43 11.39 -2.18
C VAL A 142 25.82 11.68 -2.71
N MET A 143 26.84 11.22 -1.97
CA MET A 143 28.21 11.44 -2.38
C MET A 143 28.35 10.90 -3.80
N SER A 144 28.81 11.77 -4.70
CA SER A 144 29.11 11.41 -6.09
C SER A 144 29.83 10.05 -6.12
N PRO A 145 29.58 9.19 -7.11
CA PRO A 145 30.32 7.94 -7.27
C PRO A 145 31.85 8.14 -7.15
N LYS A 146 32.36 9.31 -7.57
CA LYS A 146 33.77 9.69 -7.38
C LYS A 146 34.16 9.86 -5.90
N ALA A 147 33.31 10.45 -5.08
CA ALA A 147 33.54 10.64 -3.65
C ALA A 147 33.39 9.33 -2.85
N GLN A 148 32.62 8.35 -3.35
CA GLN A 148 32.58 7.00 -2.77
C GLN A 148 33.88 6.22 -3.06
N VAL A 149 34.39 6.30 -4.29
CA VAL A 149 35.70 5.71 -4.68
C VAL A 149 36.87 6.39 -3.96
N GLU A 150 36.74 7.68 -3.62
CA GLU A 150 37.78 8.43 -2.89
C GLU A 150 37.83 8.10 -1.39
N LEU A 151 36.72 7.63 -0.81
CA LEU A 151 36.63 7.25 0.61
C LEU A 151 36.89 5.77 0.88
N ASP A 152 36.76 4.91 -0.13
CA ASP A 152 37.17 3.51 -0.06
C ASP A 152 38.36 3.25 -1.00
N PRO A 153 39.60 3.44 -0.54
CA PRO A 153 40.80 3.18 -1.35
C PRO A 153 40.98 1.70 -1.73
N TYR A 154 40.08 0.80 -1.29
CA TYR A 154 40.08 -0.63 -1.60
C TYR A 154 38.88 -1.10 -2.44
N ALA A 155 37.99 -0.21 -2.88
CA ALA A 155 36.94 -0.57 -3.83
C ALA A 155 37.59 -0.96 -5.17
N SER A 156 37.74 -2.27 -5.41
CA SER A 156 38.21 -2.78 -6.70
C SER A 156 37.22 -2.41 -7.79
N ILE A 157 37.74 -1.83 -8.87
CA ILE A 157 37.00 -1.63 -10.10
C ILE A 157 36.92 -3.01 -10.77
N ASP A 158 35.85 -3.74 -10.51
CA ASP A 158 35.45 -4.93 -11.27
C ASP A 158 34.16 -4.65 -12.06
#